data_AF-A0A975T049-F1
#
_entry.id   AF-A0A975T049-F1
#
_cell.length_a   1.000
_cell.length_b   1.000
_cell.length_c   1.000
_cell.angle_alpha   90.00
_cell.angle_beta   90.00
_cell.angle_gamma   90.00
#
_symmetry.space_group_name_H-M   'P 1'
#
loop_
_entity.id
_entity.type
_entity.pdbx_description
1 polymer ?
#
loop_
_entity_poly.entity_id
_entity_poly.type
_entity_poly.pdbx_seq_one_letter_code
_entity_poly.pdbx_strand_id
1 'polypeptide(L)'
;MSLRPNRPGRNVAVVDVFDSRRPAPAPILGVDVGTGTSTPVPATALEDGHWTSPALDAATGSTTITVVVHRAGVPDVTSRTPWTVGETPGRTHAALVSTAPARAGLRLLAGLLGAAAVALWGTVLLGPRRRARRTADAVVGLAPRTADPVPTRAGDIR
;
A
#
# COMPACT_ATOMS: atom_id res chain seq x y z
N MET A 1 -30.56 4.11 -12.96
CA MET A 1 -30.63 4.86 -11.69
C MET A 1 -29.23 5.04 -11.12
N SER A 2 -28.91 6.24 -10.62
CA SER A 2 -27.67 6.56 -9.91
C SER A 2 -27.93 7.46 -8.69
N LEU A 3 -27.15 7.32 -7.61
CA LEU A 3 -27.22 8.21 -6.44
C LEU A 3 -25.85 8.86 -6.18
N ARG A 4 -25.85 10.17 -5.93
CA ARG A 4 -24.64 10.94 -5.63
C ARG A 4 -24.89 12.08 -4.63
N PRO A 5 -23.97 12.33 -3.67
CA PRO A 5 -22.87 11.44 -3.27
C PRO A 5 -23.39 10.10 -2.72
N ASN A 6 -22.51 9.13 -2.44
CA ASN A 6 -22.88 7.93 -1.67
C ASN A 6 -22.33 8.08 -0.25
N ARG A 7 -22.87 9.04 0.49
CA ARG A 7 -22.40 9.41 1.83
C ARG A 7 -23.59 9.67 2.76
N PRO A 8 -23.41 9.56 4.08
CA PRO A 8 -24.42 9.96 5.03
C PRO A 8 -24.81 11.43 4.84
N GLY A 9 -26.10 11.73 5.01
CA GLY A 9 -26.69 13.06 4.83
C GLY A 9 -27.44 13.20 3.50
N ARG A 10 -27.36 14.38 2.89
CA ARG A 10 -28.12 14.77 1.71
C ARG A 10 -27.53 14.17 0.43
N ASN A 11 -28.29 13.30 -0.23
CA ASN A 11 -27.92 12.65 -1.49
C ASN A 11 -28.94 12.95 -2.59
N VAL A 12 -28.49 13.16 -3.82
CA VAL A 12 -29.38 13.35 -4.98
C VAL A 12 -29.49 12.02 -5.72
N ALA A 13 -30.71 11.62 -6.07
CA ALA A 13 -30.96 10.45 -6.91
C ALA A 13 -31.35 10.89 -8.32
N VAL A 14 -30.79 10.22 -9.32
CA VAL A 14 -31.20 10.30 -10.72
C VAL A 14 -31.80 8.96 -11.11
N VAL A 15 -33.04 8.97 -11.54
CA VAL A 15 -33.84 7.79 -11.88
C VAL A 15 -34.13 7.82 -13.38
N ASP A 16 -33.99 6.66 -14.01
CA ASP A 16 -34.30 6.48 -15.44
C ASP A 16 -35.59 5.68 -15.51
N VAL A 17 -36.62 6.21 -16.15
CA VAL A 17 -37.92 5.53 -16.28
C VAL A 17 -38.18 5.25 -17.76
N PHE A 18 -38.33 3.98 -18.10
CA PHE A 18 -38.56 3.53 -19.47
C PHE A 18 -39.71 2.53 -19.54
N ASP A 19 -40.32 2.42 -20.72
CA ASP A 19 -41.40 1.46 -20.98
C ASP A 19 -40.82 0.11 -21.41
N SER A 20 -41.24 -0.95 -20.71
CA SER A 20 -40.84 -2.33 -21.05
C SER A 20 -41.74 -2.99 -22.10
N ARG A 21 -42.86 -2.35 -22.47
CA ARG A 21 -43.82 -2.84 -23.47
C ARG A 21 -43.98 -1.84 -24.61
N ARG A 22 -44.27 -2.36 -25.80
CA ARG A 22 -44.64 -1.56 -26.98
C ARG A 22 -46.03 -2.01 -27.49
N PRO A 23 -46.99 -1.08 -27.68
CA PRO A 23 -46.93 0.34 -27.35
C PRO A 23 -46.81 0.60 -25.83
N ALA A 24 -46.39 1.82 -25.46
CA ALA A 24 -46.28 2.23 -24.06
C ALA A 24 -47.65 2.13 -23.36
N PRO A 25 -47.75 1.61 -22.12
CA PRO A 25 -49.03 1.39 -21.47
C PRO A 25 -49.84 2.67 -21.23
N ALA A 26 -49.16 3.74 -20.79
CA ALA A 26 -49.74 5.06 -20.54
C ALA A 26 -48.62 6.10 -20.33
N PRO A 27 -48.87 7.40 -20.59
CA PRO A 27 -47.93 8.47 -20.28
C PRO A 27 -47.56 8.53 -18.79
N ILE A 28 -46.30 8.86 -18.51
CA ILE A 28 -45.79 9.09 -17.15
C ILE A 28 -46.17 10.51 -16.73
N LEU A 29 -46.80 10.64 -15.57
CA LEU A 29 -47.24 11.91 -14.99
C LEU A 29 -46.26 12.45 -13.95
N GLY A 30 -45.58 11.55 -13.23
CA GLY A 30 -44.71 11.91 -12.13
C GLY A 30 -43.90 10.72 -11.63
N VAL A 31 -42.85 11.04 -10.89
CA VAL A 31 -42.01 10.06 -10.21
C VAL A 31 -41.72 10.59 -8.81
N ASP A 32 -41.98 9.78 -7.79
CA ASP A 32 -41.60 10.07 -6.41
C ASP A 32 -40.46 9.15 -5.99
N VAL A 33 -39.54 9.66 -5.18
CA VAL A 33 -38.36 8.91 -4.70
C VAL A 33 -38.21 9.10 -3.19
N GLY A 34 -38.00 8.00 -2.46
CA GLY A 34 -37.79 7.99 -1.01
C GLY A 34 -36.67 7.04 -0.58
N THR A 35 -36.22 7.17 0.67
CA THR A 35 -35.11 6.37 1.22
C THR A 35 -35.49 5.77 2.57
N GLY A 36 -35.23 4.48 2.75
CA GLY A 36 -35.55 3.75 3.97
C GLY A 36 -37.06 3.79 4.25
N THR A 37 -37.41 4.36 5.40
CA THR A 37 -38.80 4.54 5.86
C THR A 37 -39.34 5.94 5.58
N SER A 38 -38.60 6.81 4.88
CA SER A 38 -39.06 8.16 4.56
C SER A 38 -40.24 8.13 3.59
N THR A 39 -41.11 9.11 3.70
CA THR A 39 -42.13 9.37 2.68
C THR A 39 -41.43 9.71 1.36
N PRO A 40 -41.80 9.07 0.22
CA PRO A 40 -41.32 9.46 -1.09
C PRO A 40 -41.65 10.93 -1.40
N VAL A 41 -40.73 11.61 -2.08
CA VAL A 41 -40.88 13.02 -2.45
C VAL A 41 -40.84 13.16 -3.97
N PRO A 42 -41.56 14.15 -4.54
CA PRO A 42 -41.65 14.32 -5.98
C PRO A 42 -40.29 14.66 -6.61
N ALA A 43 -39.95 13.91 -7.64
CA ALA A 43 -38.80 14.16 -8.50
C ALA A 43 -39.17 15.14 -9.61
N THR A 44 -38.16 15.88 -10.08
CA THR A 44 -38.27 16.79 -11.22
C THR A 44 -37.93 16.03 -12.49
N ALA A 45 -38.76 16.16 -13.53
CA ALA A 45 -38.48 15.59 -14.83
C ALA A 45 -37.27 16.26 -15.48
N LEU A 46 -36.40 15.45 -16.09
CA LEU A 46 -35.36 15.85 -17.03
C LEU A 46 -35.79 15.45 -18.45
N GLU A 47 -34.96 15.75 -19.44
CA GLU A 47 -35.13 15.27 -20.81
C GLU A 47 -35.07 13.72 -20.86
N ASP A 48 -35.63 13.13 -21.92
CA ASP A 48 -35.51 11.71 -22.27
C ASP A 48 -35.92 10.67 -21.21
N GLY A 49 -36.88 11.00 -20.33
CA GLY A 49 -37.40 10.06 -19.32
C GLY A 49 -36.51 9.91 -18.09
N HIS A 50 -35.54 10.82 -17.93
CA HIS A 50 -34.76 10.97 -16.71
C HIS A 50 -35.52 11.80 -15.67
N TRP A 51 -35.32 11.51 -14.39
CA TRP A 51 -35.92 12.22 -13.27
C TRP A 51 -34.89 12.45 -12.18
N THR A 52 -34.88 13.62 -11.55
CA THR A 52 -34.01 13.92 -10.42
C THR A 52 -34.81 14.17 -9.16
N SER A 53 -34.48 13.44 -8.10
CA SER A 53 -35.09 13.66 -6.79
C SER A 53 -34.37 14.79 -6.05
N PRO A 54 -35.10 15.62 -5.28
CA PRO A 54 -34.47 16.48 -4.27
C PRO A 54 -33.64 15.65 -3.28
N ALA A 55 -32.84 16.33 -2.47
CA ALA A 55 -31.93 15.65 -1.55
C ALA A 55 -32.66 14.68 -0.62
N LEU A 56 -32.28 13.41 -0.72
CA LEU A 56 -32.68 12.31 0.12
C LEU A 56 -31.73 12.22 1.31
N ASP A 57 -32.26 12.26 2.51
CA ASP A 57 -31.48 12.04 3.71
C ASP A 57 -31.26 10.55 3.93
N ALA A 58 -29.98 10.16 4.02
CA ALA A 58 -29.59 8.78 4.21
C ALA A 58 -28.62 8.63 5.38
N ALA A 59 -28.88 7.64 6.23
CA ALA A 59 -27.97 7.23 7.29
C ALA A 59 -26.93 6.24 6.75
N THR A 60 -25.79 6.13 7.43
CA THR A 60 -24.81 5.06 7.19
C THR A 60 -25.48 3.69 7.27
N GLY A 61 -25.12 2.79 6.35
CA GLY A 61 -25.53 1.39 6.38
C GLY A 61 -26.43 1.01 5.20
N SER A 62 -27.09 -0.15 5.35
CA SER A 62 -28.02 -0.66 4.34
C SER A 62 -29.37 0.04 4.47
N THR A 63 -29.89 0.53 3.35
CA THR A 63 -31.22 1.13 3.23
C THR A 63 -31.88 0.68 1.92
N THR A 64 -33.14 1.08 1.71
CA THR A 64 -33.87 0.79 0.48
C THR A 64 -34.26 2.10 -0.18
N ILE A 65 -33.99 2.26 -1.48
CA ILE A 65 -34.59 3.32 -2.27
C ILE A 65 -35.94 2.84 -2.78
N THR A 66 -36.97 3.66 -2.55
CA THR A 66 -38.31 3.44 -3.08
C THR A 66 -38.56 4.45 -4.19
N VAL A 67 -38.92 3.98 -5.37
CA VAL A 67 -39.33 4.79 -6.51
C VAL A 67 -40.79 4.48 -6.82
N VAL A 68 -41.64 5.49 -6.87
CA VAL A 68 -43.05 5.36 -7.26
C VAL A 68 -43.24 6.09 -8.57
N VAL A 69 -43.81 5.42 -9.56
CA VAL A 69 -44.08 5.99 -10.89
C VAL A 69 -45.58 6.13 -11.06
N HIS A 70 -46.02 7.37 -11.31
CA HIS A 70 -47.40 7.73 -11.55
C HIS A 70 -47.68 7.77 -13.05
N ARG A 71 -48.72 7.08 -13.51
CA ARG A 71 -49.13 7.04 -14.93
C ARG A 71 -50.62 7.33 -15.07
N ALA A 72 -50.98 7.92 -16.21
CA ALA A 72 -52.37 8.26 -16.47
C ALA A 72 -53.25 7.00 -16.57
N GLY A 73 -54.27 6.88 -15.72
CA GLY A 73 -55.26 5.80 -15.79
C GLY A 73 -54.75 4.40 -15.41
N VAL A 74 -53.56 4.30 -14.80
CA VAL A 74 -52.96 3.03 -14.35
C VAL A 74 -52.54 3.16 -12.88
N PRO A 75 -52.65 2.09 -12.07
CA PRO A 75 -52.14 2.10 -10.70
C PRO A 75 -50.64 2.41 -10.62
N ASP A 76 -50.23 3.02 -9.51
CA ASP A 76 -48.84 3.37 -9.26
C ASP A 76 -47.93 2.14 -9.27
N VAL A 77 -46.77 2.29 -9.91
CA VAL A 77 -45.74 1.25 -9.96
C VAL A 77 -44.66 1.59 -8.95
N THR A 78 -44.44 0.71 -7.97
CA THR A 78 -43.39 0.88 -6.96
C THR A 78 -42.21 -0.05 -7.23
N SER A 79 -41.00 0.51 -7.29
CA SER A 79 -39.74 -0.22 -7.31
C SER A 79 -38.98 0.00 -6.02
N ARG A 80 -38.42 -1.07 -5.45
CA ARG A 80 -37.58 -1.02 -4.25
C ARG A 80 -36.21 -1.59 -4.58
N THR A 81 -35.18 -0.79 -4.41
CA THR A 81 -33.80 -1.19 -4.71
C THR A 81 -32.95 -1.06 -3.47
N PRO A 82 -32.23 -2.11 -3.04
CA PRO A 82 -31.32 -2.00 -1.91
C PRO A 82 -30.18 -1.04 -2.25
N TRP A 83 -29.80 -0.21 -1.29
CA TRP A 83 -28.72 0.75 -1.41
C TRP A 83 -27.90 0.79 -0.13
N THR A 84 -26.57 0.73 -0.26
CA THR A 84 -25.66 0.79 0.88
C THR A 84 -24.94 2.12 0.88
N VAL A 85 -25.16 2.89 1.95
CA VAL A 85 -24.48 4.16 2.21
C VAL A 85 -23.21 3.86 2.99
N GLY A 86 -22.06 4.18 2.38
CA GLY A 86 -20.77 4.03 3.04
C GLY A 86 -20.64 4.97 4.23
N GLU A 87 -19.78 4.63 5.19
CA GLU A 87 -19.38 5.58 6.23
C GLU A 87 -18.70 6.80 5.59
N THR A 88 -18.98 8.00 6.11
CA THR A 88 -18.06 9.12 5.88
C THR A 88 -16.74 8.72 6.51
N PRO A 89 -15.62 8.62 5.77
CA PRO A 89 -14.33 8.37 6.39
C PRO A 89 -14.11 9.47 7.43
N GLY A 90 -14.18 9.08 8.71
CA GLY A 90 -13.93 10.00 9.82
C GLY A 90 -12.47 10.42 9.70
N ARG A 91 -12.24 11.58 9.07
CA ARG A 91 -10.96 12.31 9.02
C ARG A 91 -9.77 11.36 9.15
N THR A 92 -9.57 10.47 8.17
CA THR A 92 -8.40 9.60 8.17
C THR A 92 -7.20 10.53 8.11
N HIS A 93 -6.52 10.74 9.24
CA HIS A 93 -5.23 11.41 9.24
C HIS A 93 -4.41 10.70 8.16
N ALA A 94 -3.85 11.46 7.22
CA ALA A 94 -2.92 10.91 6.24
C ALA A 94 -1.91 10.06 7.02
N ALA A 95 -1.86 8.76 6.74
CA ALA A 95 -0.91 7.87 7.40
C ALA A 95 0.50 8.29 6.95
N LEU A 96 1.05 9.31 7.60
CA LEU A 96 2.43 9.80 7.43
C LEU A 96 3.44 8.83 8.08
N VAL A 97 2.96 7.87 8.86
CA VAL A 97 3.80 6.91 9.58
C VAL A 97 3.57 5.51 9.01
N SER A 98 4.48 5.11 8.12
CA SER A 98 4.63 3.71 7.73
C SER A 98 5.07 2.90 8.96
N THR A 99 4.21 2.01 9.44
CA THR A 99 4.55 1.02 10.47
C THR A 99 5.14 -0.27 9.86
N ALA A 100 5.61 -0.21 8.60
CA ALA A 100 6.29 -1.33 7.96
C ALA A 100 7.44 -1.80 8.86
N PRO A 101 7.56 -3.11 9.16
CA PRO A 101 8.53 -3.61 10.12
C PRO A 101 9.96 -3.37 9.62
N ALA A 102 10.60 -2.29 10.09
CA ALA A 102 11.98 -1.91 9.76
C ALA A 102 13.05 -2.93 10.24
N ARG A 103 12.64 -4.06 10.81
CA ARG A 103 13.51 -5.12 11.35
C ARG A 103 14.48 -5.68 10.31
N ALA A 104 14.09 -5.80 9.04
CA ALA A 104 14.96 -6.35 8.01
C ALA A 104 16.14 -5.41 7.69
N GLY A 105 15.86 -4.12 7.48
CA GLY A 105 16.88 -3.12 7.18
C GLY A 105 17.84 -2.89 8.36
N LEU A 106 17.32 -2.83 9.58
CA LEU A 106 18.14 -2.65 10.78
C LEU A 106 19.11 -3.82 11.02
N ARG A 107 18.69 -5.06 10.75
CA ARG A 107 19.54 -6.25 10.89
C ARG A 107 20.68 -6.26 9.88
N LEU A 108 20.41 -5.88 8.63
CA LEU A 108 21.45 -5.77 7.60
C LEU A 108 22.47 -4.69 7.97
N LEU A 109 22.01 -3.52 8.40
CA LEU A 109 22.89 -2.42 8.81
C LEU A 109 23.75 -2.82 10.02
N ALA A 110 23.16 -3.43 11.04
CA ALA A 110 23.87 -3.93 12.21
C ALA A 110 24.92 -4.99 11.84
N GLY A 111 24.59 -5.90 10.93
CA GLY A 111 25.52 -6.90 10.42
C GLY A 111 26.72 -6.29 9.69
N LEU A 112 26.47 -5.29 8.82
CA LEU A 112 27.53 -4.57 8.10
C LEU A 112 28.47 -3.82 9.07
N LEU A 113 27.90 -3.10 10.04
CA LEU A 113 28.69 -2.37 11.05
C LEU A 113 29.51 -3.34 11.92
N GLY A 114 28.93 -4.46 12.33
CA GLY A 114 29.65 -5.50 13.07
C GLY A 114 30.82 -6.09 12.28
N ALA A 115 30.60 -6.42 11.00
CA ALA A 115 31.65 -6.93 10.13
C ALA A 115 32.78 -5.90 9.92
N ALA A 116 32.44 -4.63 9.72
CA ALA A 116 33.41 -3.55 9.58
C ALA A 116 34.26 -3.38 10.86
N ALA A 117 33.62 -3.43 12.04
CA ALA A 117 34.31 -3.34 13.32
C ALA A 117 35.31 -4.50 13.52
N VAL A 118 34.91 -5.73 13.20
CA VAL A 118 35.78 -6.92 13.28
C VAL A 118 36.96 -6.82 12.32
N ALA A 119 36.72 -6.38 11.08
CA ALA A 119 37.78 -6.18 10.10
C ALA A 119 38.79 -5.13 10.58
N LEU A 120 38.32 -4.00 11.11
CA LEU A 120 39.16 -2.94 11.66
C LEU A 120 40.01 -3.47 12.83
N TRP A 121 39.39 -4.18 13.77
CA TRP A 121 40.08 -4.82 14.89
C TRP A 121 41.14 -5.82 14.44
N GLY A 122 40.83 -6.65 13.45
CA GLY A 122 41.77 -7.61 12.86
C GLY A 122 43.00 -6.92 12.26
N THR A 123 42.83 -5.80 11.57
CA THR A 123 43.96 -5.04 11.01
C THR A 123 44.87 -4.43 12.09
N VAL A 124 44.29 -3.92 13.19
CA VAL A 124 45.05 -3.33 14.30
C VAL A 124 45.83 -4.40 15.06
N LEU A 125 45.21 -5.54 15.36
CA LEU A 125 45.81 -6.60 16.18
C LEU A 125 46.81 -7.48 15.40
N LEU A 126 46.53 -7.76 14.11
CA LEU A 126 47.40 -8.62 13.30
C LEU A 126 48.39 -7.85 12.42
N GLY A 127 48.17 -6.56 12.17
CA GLY A 127 49.06 -5.68 11.42
C GLY A 127 50.51 -5.66 11.92
N PRO A 128 50.78 -5.46 13.23
CA PRO A 128 52.16 -5.40 13.73
C PRO A 128 52.88 -6.74 13.70
N ARG A 129 52.16 -7.87 13.84
CA ARG A 129 52.76 -9.22 13.81
C ARG A 129 53.18 -9.66 12.41
N ARG A 130 52.49 -9.22 11.36
CA ARG A 130 52.85 -9.53 9.97
C ARG A 130 54.06 -8.75 9.48
N ARG A 131 54.26 -7.51 9.96
CA ARG A 131 55.47 -6.73 9.66
C ARG A 131 56.72 -7.36 10.28
N ALA A 132 56.66 -7.82 11.52
CA ALA A 132 57.79 -8.47 12.19
C ALA A 132 58.28 -9.76 11.50
N ARG A 133 57.37 -10.53 10.88
CA ARG A 133 57.75 -11.76 10.13
C ARG A 133 58.39 -11.47 8.78
N ARG A 134 57.96 -10.43 8.06
CA ARG A 134 58.60 -10.04 6.78
C ARG A 134 60.03 -9.52 6.96
N THR A 135 60.35 -8.88 8.08
CA THR A 135 61.74 -8.50 8.38
C THR A 135 62.60 -9.70 8.75
N ALA A 136 62.03 -10.73 9.40
CA ALA A 136 62.78 -11.93 9.76
C ALA A 136 63.22 -12.75 8.52
N ASP A 137 62.35 -12.93 7.53
CA ASP A 137 62.70 -13.64 6.30
C ASP A 137 63.73 -12.88 5.44
N ALA A 138 63.70 -11.54 5.49
CA ALA A 138 64.70 -10.71 4.78
C ALA A 138 66.10 -10.78 5.42
N VAL A 139 66.21 -11.09 6.72
CA VAL A 139 67.49 -11.19 7.44
C VAL A 139 68.11 -12.59 7.31
N VAL A 140 67.31 -13.64 7.16
CA VAL A 140 67.80 -15.04 7.06
C VAL A 140 68.41 -15.37 5.68
N GLY A 141 68.09 -14.59 4.63
CA GLY A 141 68.66 -14.78 3.29
C GLY A 141 70.13 -14.35 3.11
N LEU A 142 70.77 -13.77 4.14
CA LEU A 142 72.09 -13.13 4.03
C LEU A 142 73.14 -13.73 4.99
N ALA A 143 73.16 -15.05 5.19
CA ALA A 143 74.22 -15.69 5.98
C ALA A 143 75.47 -16.01 5.12
N PRO A 144 76.70 -15.65 5.55
CA PRO A 144 77.92 -15.73 4.74
C PRO A 144 78.44 -17.17 4.64
N ARG A 145 78.96 -17.51 3.45
CA ARG A 145 79.65 -18.76 3.14
C ARG A 145 81.04 -18.75 3.78
N THR A 146 81.17 -19.33 4.97
CA THR A 146 82.45 -19.41 5.69
C THR A 146 83.32 -20.55 5.14
N ALA A 147 84.59 -20.22 4.89
CA ALA A 147 85.60 -20.97 4.17
C ALA A 147 86.03 -22.30 4.82
N ASP A 148 86.44 -23.25 3.97
CA ASP A 148 87.05 -24.52 4.33
C ASP A 148 88.41 -24.35 5.04
N PRO A 149 88.72 -25.14 6.08
CA PRO A 149 90.03 -25.15 6.70
C PRO A 149 91.05 -25.99 5.90
N VAL A 150 92.22 -25.40 5.67
CA VAL A 150 93.41 -26.01 5.05
C VAL A 150 94.02 -27.08 5.98
N PRO A 151 94.37 -28.29 5.49
CA PRO A 151 95.01 -29.31 6.32
C PRO A 151 96.52 -29.08 6.47
N THR A 152 97.00 -28.96 7.72
CA THR A 152 98.42 -28.91 8.06
C THR A 152 99.03 -30.32 8.06
N ARG A 153 100.04 -30.53 7.23
CA ARG A 153 100.76 -31.79 7.01
C ARG A 153 101.88 -31.99 8.04
N ALA A 154 102.01 -33.22 8.50
CA ALA A 154 103.02 -33.72 9.44
C ALA A 154 104.45 -33.82 8.84
N GLY A 155 105.44 -33.82 9.73
CA GLY A 155 106.86 -34.08 9.51
C GLY A 155 107.70 -33.01 10.23
N ASP A 156 108.81 -33.27 10.92
CA ASP A 156 109.69 -34.44 11.06
C ASP A 156 110.80 -34.01 12.08
N ILE A 157 111.74 -34.91 12.42
CA ILE A 157 113.05 -34.69 13.09
C ILE A 157 112.99 -34.58 14.64
N ARG A 158 113.66 -35.37 15.49
CA ARG A 158 114.71 -36.41 15.41
C ARG A 158 114.65 -37.27 16.67
#